data_AF-A0A2V9KLW7-F1
#
_entry.id   AF-A0A2V9KLW7-F1
#
_cell.length_a   1.000
_cell.length_b   1.000
_cell.length_c   1.000
_cell.angle_alpha   90.00
_cell.angle_beta   90.00
_cell.angle_gamma   90.00
#
_symmetry.space_group_name_H-M   'P 1'
#
loop_
_entity.id
_entity.type
_entity.pdbx_description
1 polymer ?
#
loop_
_entity_poly.entity_id
_entity_poly.type
_entity_poly.pdbx_seq_one_letter_code
_entity_poly.pdbx_strand_id
1 'polypeptide(L)'
;MAPKRFASSARGRRAAKSVEHMPDRWIDFSDIPETTGAELKRARRVGRPKTGNPKQLIAIRISPTLLAQLRRLAVKQSKPYQTLIHELLEKAAIRAA
;
A
#
# COMPACT_ATOMS: atom_id res chain seq x y z
N MET A 1 -7.05 25.83 12.68
CA MET A 1 -6.57 24.85 11.69
C MET A 1 -7.77 24.02 11.22
N ALA A 2 -8.05 23.99 9.92
CA ALA A 2 -9.22 23.29 9.38
C ALA A 2 -8.97 21.77 9.31
N PRO A 3 -9.93 20.92 9.73
CA PRO A 3 -9.78 19.47 9.63
C PRO A 3 -9.87 19.00 8.15
N LYS A 4 -9.02 18.02 7.82
CA LYS A 4 -8.85 17.44 6.48
C LYS A 4 -10.14 16.71 6.07
N ARG A 5 -10.78 17.13 4.98
CA ARG A 5 -11.98 16.47 4.43
C ARG A 5 -11.57 15.15 3.76
N PHE A 6 -11.87 14.02 4.40
CA PHE A 6 -11.76 12.71 3.77
C PHE A 6 -12.93 12.51 2.80
N ALA A 7 -12.64 12.46 1.50
CA ALA A 7 -13.60 12.08 0.49
C ALA A 7 -13.42 10.59 0.15
N SER A 8 -14.21 9.72 0.78
CA SER A 8 -14.32 8.32 0.36
C SER A 8 -15.23 8.24 -0.87
N SER A 9 -14.69 7.83 -2.02
CA SER A 9 -15.43 7.64 -3.27
C SER A 9 -16.10 6.25 -3.39
N ALA A 10 -16.22 5.51 -2.28
CA ALA A 10 -16.99 4.29 -2.26
C ALA A 10 -18.48 4.65 -2.17
N ARG A 11 -19.27 4.38 -3.23
CA ARG A 11 -20.74 4.35 -3.13
C ARG A 11 -21.15 3.15 -2.29
N GLY A 12 -20.92 3.22 -0.99
CA GLY A 12 -21.50 2.32 -0.01
C GLY A 12 -22.94 2.74 0.25
N ARG A 13 -23.89 1.87 -0.08
CA ARG A 13 -25.27 1.97 0.44
C ARG A 13 -25.16 2.14 1.96
N ARG A 14 -25.90 3.09 2.57
CA ARG A 14 -25.89 3.24 4.04
C ARG A 14 -26.15 1.86 4.65
N ALA A 15 -25.25 1.39 5.52
CA ALA A 15 -25.59 0.33 6.45
C ALA A 15 -26.88 0.77 7.15
N ALA A 16 -27.86 -0.13 7.22
CA ALA A 16 -29.12 0.15 7.90
C ALA A 16 -28.83 0.69 9.32
N LYS A 17 -29.78 1.45 9.87
CA LYS A 17 -29.74 2.06 11.21
C LYS A 17 -28.95 1.19 12.19
N SER A 18 -28.05 1.81 12.95
CA SER A 18 -27.31 1.19 14.06
C SER A 18 -28.26 0.33 14.89
N VAL A 19 -28.23 -0.98 14.64
CA VAL A 19 -28.87 -1.96 15.51
C VAL A 19 -28.07 -1.92 16.80
N GLU A 20 -28.75 -1.93 17.94
CA GLU A 20 -28.08 -1.99 19.25
C GLU A 20 -27.02 -3.11 19.25
N HIS A 21 -25.91 -2.88 19.95
CA HIS A 21 -24.82 -3.85 20.01
C HIS A 21 -25.34 -5.19 20.53
N MET A 22 -25.36 -6.21 19.68
CA MET A 22 -25.75 -7.56 20.08
C MET A 22 -24.71 -8.09 21.07
N PRO A 23 -25.10 -8.49 22.29
CA PRO A 23 -24.14 -9.01 23.27
C PRO A 23 -23.58 -10.36 22.80
N ASP A 24 -22.29 -10.59 23.03
CA ASP A 24 -21.55 -11.75 22.52
C ASP A 24 -22.19 -13.11 22.84
N ARG A 25 -22.88 -13.21 23.98
CA ARG A 25 -23.66 -14.39 24.41
C ARG A 25 -24.79 -14.81 23.47
N TRP A 26 -25.20 -13.93 22.54
CA TRP A 26 -26.24 -14.20 21.55
C TRP A 26 -25.67 -14.50 20.17
N ILE A 27 -24.35 -14.48 20.01
CA ILE A 27 -23.70 -14.96 18.80
C ILE A 27 -23.72 -16.48 18.86
N ASP A 28 -24.37 -17.10 17.88
CA ASP A 28 -24.30 -18.54 17.68
C ASP A 28 -22.97 -18.87 16.98
N PHE A 29 -22.18 -19.76 17.60
CA PHE A 29 -20.90 -20.24 17.09
C PHE A 29 -20.96 -21.73 16.69
N SER A 30 -22.17 -22.31 16.61
CA SER A 30 -22.35 -23.73 16.29
C SER A 30 -21.77 -24.12 14.91
N ASP A 31 -21.73 -23.18 13.98
CA ASP A 31 -21.19 -23.34 12.62
C ASP A 31 -19.73 -22.90 12.47
N ILE A 32 -19.20 -22.10 13.40
CA ILE A 32 -17.84 -21.54 13.37
C ILE A 32 -17.11 -21.91 14.66
N PRO A 33 -16.49 -23.10 14.72
CA PRO A 33 -15.71 -23.49 15.90
C PRO A 33 -14.50 -22.57 16.09
N GLU A 34 -14.06 -22.40 17.34
CA GLU A 34 -12.83 -21.66 17.65
C GLU A 34 -11.63 -22.25 16.90
N THR A 35 -10.87 -21.40 16.23
CA THR A 35 -9.68 -21.83 15.51
C THR A 35 -8.56 -22.20 16.49
N THR A 36 -8.01 -23.40 16.34
CA THR A 36 -6.91 -23.84 17.21
C THR A 36 -5.61 -23.08 16.92
N GLY A 37 -4.73 -22.98 17.93
CA GLY A 37 -3.41 -22.35 17.75
C GLY A 37 -2.56 -22.99 16.63
N ALA A 38 -2.73 -24.30 16.41
CA ALA A 38 -2.07 -25.02 15.32
C ALA A 38 -2.61 -24.67 13.93
N GLU A 39 -3.90 -24.38 13.81
CA GLU A 39 -4.53 -23.89 12.58
C GLU A 39 -4.15 -22.43 12.30
N LEU A 40 -4.14 -21.58 13.33
CA LEU A 40 -3.66 -20.19 13.21
C LEU A 40 -2.19 -20.10 12.77
N LYS A 41 -1.34 -21.02 13.24
CA LYS A 41 0.08 -21.08 12.85
C LYS A 41 0.27 -21.51 11.39
N ARG A 42 -0.62 -22.37 10.88
CA ARG A 42 -0.64 -22.82 9.47
C ARG A 42 -1.31 -21.80 8.54
N ALA A 43 -2.15 -20.92 9.08
CA ALA A 43 -2.78 -19.87 8.30
C ALA A 43 -1.73 -18.96 7.65
N ARG A 44 -1.79 -18.84 6.33
CA ARG A 44 -0.93 -17.96 5.55
C ARG A 44 -1.21 -16.53 5.98
N ARG A 45 -0.24 -15.85 6.61
CA ARG A 45 -0.34 -14.42 6.93
C ARG A 45 -0.43 -13.62 5.63
N VAL A 46 -1.65 -13.25 5.25
CA VAL A 46 -1.96 -12.37 4.11
C VAL A 46 -1.86 -10.88 4.46
N GLY A 47 -1.34 -10.56 5.65
CA GLY A 47 -1.01 -9.19 6.03
C GLY A 47 0.06 -8.57 5.13
N ARG A 48 0.39 -7.29 5.34
CA ARG A 48 1.40 -6.59 4.55
C ARG A 48 2.70 -7.40 4.53
N PRO A 49 3.19 -7.82 3.35
CA PRO A 49 4.48 -8.51 3.26
C PRO A 49 5.56 -7.69 3.96
N LYS A 50 6.46 -8.37 4.68
CA LYS A 50 7.65 -7.72 5.24
C LYS A 50 8.56 -7.33 4.09
N THR A 51 8.39 -6.12 3.55
CA THR A 51 9.32 -5.58 2.55
C THR A 51 10.62 -5.27 3.28
N GLY A 52 11.67 -6.09 3.06
CA GLY A 52 12.90 -6.03 3.86
C GLY A 52 13.59 -4.67 3.82
N ASN A 53 13.89 -4.16 2.62
CA ASN A 53 14.51 -2.85 2.43
C ASN A 53 13.58 -1.95 1.60
N PRO A 54 12.62 -1.25 2.23
CA PRO A 54 11.72 -0.37 1.51
C PRO A 54 12.46 0.87 1.02
N LYS A 55 12.15 1.33 -0.20
CA LYS A 55 12.65 2.61 -0.71
C LYS A 55 12.19 3.75 0.21
N GLN A 56 13.12 4.61 0.60
CA GLN A 56 12.80 5.80 1.38
C GLN A 56 12.20 6.87 0.48
N LEU A 57 11.12 7.51 0.94
CA LEU A 57 10.51 8.63 0.22
C LEU A 57 11.31 9.89 0.53
N ILE A 58 11.97 10.42 -0.49
CA ILE A 58 12.79 11.64 -0.41
C ILE A 58 12.34 12.65 -1.46
N ALA A 59 12.60 13.93 -1.19
CA ALA A 59 12.43 14.99 -2.16
C ALA A 59 13.77 15.29 -2.84
N ILE A 60 13.80 15.25 -4.18
CA ILE A 60 14.96 15.61 -4.99
C ILE A 60 14.54 16.73 -5.94
N ARG A 61 15.37 17.78 -6.06
CA ARG A 61 15.17 18.83 -7.06
C ARG A 61 15.74 18.36 -8.39
N ILE A 62 14.92 18.36 -9.43
CA ILE A 62 15.28 17.95 -10.80
C ILE A 62 14.82 19.07 -11.73
N SER A 63 15.63 19.44 -12.72
CA SER A 63 15.22 20.45 -13.70
C SER A 63 13.97 19.97 -14.48
N PRO A 64 13.04 20.87 -14.81
CA PRO A 64 11.79 20.47 -15.47
C PRO A 64 12.02 19.84 -16.85
N THR A 65 13.04 20.31 -17.57
CA THR A 65 13.44 19.78 -18.88
C THR A 65 13.96 18.35 -18.77
N LEU A 66 14.81 18.06 -17.78
CA LEU A 66 15.32 16.73 -17.51
C LEU A 66 14.20 15.78 -17.08
N LEU A 67 13.30 16.22 -16.19
CA LEU A 67 12.16 15.41 -15.77
C LEU A 67 11.27 15.02 -16.96
N ALA A 68 11.03 15.94 -17.89
CA ALA A 68 10.26 15.65 -19.10
C ALA A 68 10.94 14.61 -19.99
N GLN A 69 12.27 14.69 -20.16
CA GLN A 69 13.05 13.70 -20.90
C GLN A 69 13.02 12.32 -20.24
N LEU A 70 13.20 12.26 -18.92
CA LEU A 70 13.16 11.01 -18.14
C LEU A 70 11.79 10.34 -18.25
N ARG A 71 10.69 11.10 -18.22
CA ARG A 71 9.34 10.57 -18.44
C ARG A 71 9.19 9.94 -19.82
N ARG A 72 9.69 10.61 -20.88
CA ARG A 72 9.64 10.07 -22.25
C ARG A 72 10.44 8.76 -22.38
N LEU A 73 11.63 8.71 -21.77
CA LEU A 73 12.45 7.50 -21.75
C LEU A 73 11.79 6.35 -20.99
N ALA A 74 11.14 6.65 -19.86
CA ALA A 74 10.42 5.66 -19.07
C ALA A 74 9.25 5.04 -19.84
N VAL A 75 8.50 5.86 -20.59
CA VAL A 75 7.43 5.39 -21.49
C VAL A 75 7.97 4.46 -22.58
N LYS A 76 9.09 4.82 -23.23
CA LYS A 76 9.74 3.95 -24.23
C LYS A 76 10.15 2.58 -23.69
N GLN A 77 10.41 2.49 -22.38
CA GLN A 77 10.80 1.26 -21.70
C GLN A 77 9.63 0.58 -20.97
N SER A 78 8.39 1.09 -21.10
CA SER A 78 7.21 0.60 -20.37
C SER A 78 7.42 0.52 -18.84
N LYS A 79 8.19 1.46 -18.28
CA LYS A 79 8.51 1.54 -16.85
C LYS A 79 7.95 2.82 -16.21
N PRO A 80 7.61 2.80 -14.91
CA PRO A 80 7.36 4.02 -14.16
C PRO A 80 8.61 4.92 -14.11
N TYR A 81 8.44 6.23 -14.26
CA TYR A 81 9.58 7.15 -14.29
C TYR A 81 10.37 7.17 -12.97
N GLN A 82 9.74 6.95 -11.82
CA GLN A 82 10.46 6.85 -10.54
C GLN A 82 11.38 5.63 -10.50
N THR A 83 10.96 4.52 -11.08
CA THR A 83 11.78 3.30 -11.18
C THR A 83 13.00 3.55 -12.06
N LEU A 84 12.80 4.19 -13.23
CA LEU A 84 13.91 4.54 -14.11
C LEU A 84 14.92 5.48 -13.43
N ILE A 85 14.43 6.51 -12.73
CA ILE A 85 15.30 7.44 -11.98
C ILE A 85 16.14 6.67 -10.95
N HIS A 86 15.54 5.76 -10.21
CA HIS A 86 16.25 4.96 -9.22
C HIS A 86 17.34 4.07 -9.86
N GLU A 87 17.01 3.34 -10.94
CA GLU A 87 17.97 2.50 -11.64
C GLU A 87 19.16 3.32 -12.21
N LEU A 88 18.89 4.53 -12.71
CA LEU A 88 19.95 5.42 -13.20
C LEU A 88 20.86 5.92 -12.08
N LEU A 89 20.28 6.28 -10.92
CA LEU A 89 21.06 6.71 -9.76
C LEU A 89 21.91 5.57 -9.19
N GLU A 90 21.36 4.35 -9.13
CA GLU A 90 22.07 3.15 -8.68
C GLU A 90 23.28 2.85 -9.59
N LYS A 91 23.08 2.85 -10.92
CA LYS A 91 24.18 2.66 -11.89
C LYS A 91 25.24 3.75 -11.79
N ALA A 92 24.82 5.01 -11.60
CA ALA A 92 25.75 6.12 -11.45
C ALA A 92 26.57 6.01 -10.16
N ALA A 93 25.95 5.61 -9.04
CA ALA A 93 26.63 5.39 -7.77
C ALA A 93 27.67 4.26 -7.87
N ILE A 94 27.32 3.13 -8.51
CA ILE A 94 28.26 2.02 -8.74
C ILE A 94 29.45 2.46 -9.59
N ARG A 95 29.22 3.30 -10.62
CA ARG A 95 30.29 3.78 -11.50
C ARG A 95 31.21 4.80 -10.82
N ALA A 96 30.70 5.54 -9.83
CA ALA A 96 31.45 6.58 -9.12
C ALA A 96 32.25 6.05 -7.93
N ALA A 97 31.94 4.85 -7.45
CA ALA A 97 32.69 4.11 -6.44
C ALA A 97 33.90 3.41 -7.05
#